data_AF-A0A5Y5QRN0-F1
#
_entry.id   AF-A0A5Y5QRN0-F1
#
_cell.length_a   1.000
_cell.length_b   1.000
_cell.length_c   1.000
_cell.angle_alpha   90.00
_cell.angle_beta   90.00
_cell.angle_gamma   90.00
#
_symmetry.space_group_name_H-M   'P 1'
#
loop_
_entity.id
_entity.type
_entity.pdbx_description
1 polymer ?
#
loop_
_entity_poly.entity_id
_entity_poly.type
_entity_poly.pdbx_seq_one_letter_code
_entity_poly.pdbx_strand_id
1 'polypeptide(L)'
;MVKRKQVDIHEIYEALKCLGHTRLWLRDNGKYNRLIITWDNLVAASYDPYLKSWNFRKNACRVNYNAKNEIPPGKSSVLTELADSGHAWMQMLDGDW
;
A
#
# COMPACT_ATOMS: atom_id res chain seq x y z
N MET A 1 -13.14 19.73 18.04
CA MET A 1 -11.99 19.10 17.35
C MET A 1 -12.48 17.83 16.66
N VAL A 2 -12.30 17.71 15.35
CA VAL A 2 -12.62 16.47 14.63
C VAL A 2 -11.51 15.46 14.91
N LYS A 3 -11.83 14.34 15.56
CA LYS A 3 -10.89 13.21 15.65
C LYS A 3 -10.71 12.65 14.25
N ARG A 4 -9.46 12.56 13.78
CA ARG A 4 -9.15 11.89 12.51
C ARG A 4 -9.44 10.40 12.68
N LYS A 5 -10.12 9.80 11.69
CA LYS A 5 -10.34 8.36 11.63
C LYS A 5 -8.99 7.67 11.39
N GLN A 6 -8.69 6.63 12.18
CA GLN A 6 -7.59 5.72 11.89
C GLN A 6 -7.98 4.84 10.70
N VAL A 7 -7.11 4.77 9.69
CA VAL A 7 -7.36 4.05 8.44
C VAL A 7 -6.42 2.87 8.34
N ASP A 8 -7.01 1.70 8.16
CA ASP A 8 -6.27 0.44 8.02
C ASP A 8 -5.86 0.17 6.58
N ILE A 9 -4.89 -0.71 6.39
CA ILE A 9 -4.37 -1.06 5.06
C ILE A 9 -5.46 -1.66 4.16
N HIS A 10 -6.41 -2.41 4.71
CA HIS A 10 -7.48 -3.04 3.94
C HIS A 10 -8.43 -1.98 3.34
N GLU A 11 -8.75 -0.94 4.10
CA GLU A 11 -9.56 0.19 3.62
C GLU A 11 -8.84 0.97 2.51
N ILE A 12 -7.53 1.18 2.64
CA ILE A 12 -6.71 1.78 1.59
C ILE A 12 -6.68 0.90 0.35
N TYR A 13 -6.47 -0.42 0.51
CA TYR A 13 -6.43 -1.34 -0.60
C TYR A 13 -7.74 -1.27 -1.40
N GLU A 14 -8.89 -1.42 -0.74
CA GLU A 14 -10.21 -1.34 -1.40
C GLU A 14 -10.42 0.01 -2.10
N ALA A 15 -10.05 1.12 -1.45
CA ALA A 15 -10.14 2.43 -2.07
C ALA A 15 -9.25 2.56 -3.32
N LEU A 16 -8.02 2.04 -3.30
CA LEU A 16 -7.15 2.01 -4.47
C LEU A 16 -7.71 1.11 -5.58
N LYS A 17 -8.32 -0.03 -5.23
CA LYS A 17 -9.05 -0.87 -6.20
C LYS A 17 -10.20 -0.11 -6.85
N CYS A 18 -10.99 0.62 -6.07
CA CYS A 18 -12.07 1.49 -6.57
C CYS A 18 -11.56 2.61 -7.48
N LEU A 19 -10.34 3.12 -7.27
CA LEU A 19 -9.70 4.09 -8.16
C LEU A 19 -9.22 3.48 -9.49
N GLY A 20 -9.24 2.16 -9.62
CA GLY A 20 -8.87 1.45 -10.84
C GLY A 20 -7.49 0.76 -10.79
N HIS A 21 -6.82 0.75 -9.63
CA HIS A 21 -5.57 0.00 -9.51
C HIS A 21 -5.81 -1.51 -9.65
N THR A 22 -5.04 -2.16 -10.51
CA THR A 22 -5.21 -3.59 -10.79
C THR A 22 -4.33 -4.45 -9.90
N ARG A 23 -3.05 -4.10 -9.78
CA ARG A 23 -2.04 -4.78 -8.96
C ARG A 23 -1.33 -3.77 -8.07
N LEU A 24 -1.13 -4.14 -6.82
CA LEU A 24 -0.54 -3.32 -5.78
C LEU A 24 0.46 -4.15 -4.98
N TRP A 25 1.53 -3.52 -4.51
CA TRP A 25 2.55 -4.17 -3.68
C TRP A 25 2.72 -3.40 -2.39
N LEU A 26 2.84 -4.14 -1.28
CA LEU A 26 3.44 -3.64 -0.08
C LEU A 26 4.95 -3.68 -0.25
N ARG A 27 5.60 -2.52 -0.09
CA ARG A 27 7.03 -2.42 0.15
C ARG A 27 7.26 -2.19 1.65
N ASP A 28 7.78 -3.19 2.35
CA ASP A 28 8.11 -3.12 3.78
C ASP A 28 9.61 -2.87 3.97
N ASN A 29 10.02 -1.61 4.06
CA ASN A 29 11.40 -1.24 4.39
C ASN A 29 11.63 -1.14 5.92
N GLY A 30 10.75 -1.72 6.73
CA GLY A 30 10.74 -1.64 8.18
C GLY A 30 9.62 -0.75 8.74
N LYS A 31 9.47 -0.78 10.06
CA LYS A 31 8.36 -0.20 10.84
C LYS A 31 7.96 1.24 10.45
N TYR A 32 8.93 2.06 10.07
CA TYR A 32 8.71 3.49 9.75
C TYR A 32 8.63 3.79 8.25
N ASN A 33 8.73 2.79 7.38
CA ASN A 33 8.80 2.99 5.93
C ASN A 33 8.09 1.85 5.18
N ARG A 34 6.78 1.77 5.39
CA ARG A 34 5.87 0.88 4.65
C ARG A 34 5.07 1.66 3.63
N LEU A 35 5.07 1.17 2.40
CA LEU A 35 4.49 1.84 1.24
C LEU A 35 3.60 0.87 0.49
N ILE A 36 2.45 1.34 0.00
CA ILE A 36 1.74 0.67 -1.09
C ILE A 36 2.18 1.32 -2.39
N ILE A 37 2.70 0.50 -3.30
CA ILE A 37 3.23 0.93 -4.58
C ILE A 37 2.58 0.18 -5.74
N THR A 38 2.65 0.78 -6.91
CA THR A 38 2.31 0.16 -8.20
C THR A 38 3.55 -0.44 -8.86
N TRP A 39 3.34 -1.14 -9.98
CA TRP A 39 4.39 -1.78 -10.79
C TRP A 39 5.46 -0.79 -11.29
N ASP A 40 5.10 0.45 -11.60
CA ASP A 40 6.01 1.51 -12.05
C ASP A 40 6.65 2.29 -10.90
N ASN A 41 6.65 1.70 -9.70
CA ASN A 41 7.24 2.26 -8.48
C ASN A 41 6.56 3.55 -7.97
N LEU A 42 5.33 3.85 -8.41
CA LEU A 42 4.58 4.97 -7.89
C LEU A 42 4.02 4.64 -6.50
N VAL A 43 4.28 5.52 -5.53
CA VAL A 43 3.77 5.38 -4.17
C VAL A 43 2.34 5.89 -4.11
N ALA A 44 1.39 4.97 -3.89
CA ALA A 44 -0.03 5.27 -3.78
C ALA A 44 -0.44 5.58 -2.33
N ALA A 45 0.14 4.87 -1.36
CA ALA A 45 -0.10 5.12 0.07
C ALA A 45 1.14 4.85 0.92
N SER A 46 1.16 5.42 2.13
CA SER A 46 2.22 5.21 3.12
C SER A 46 1.64 5.03 4.51
N TYR A 47 2.28 4.18 5.32
CA TYR A 47 1.95 4.02 6.73
C TYR A 47 2.58 5.15 7.57
N ASP A 48 1.80 5.74 8.46
CA ASP A 48 2.28 6.65 9.51
C ASP A 48 2.26 5.90 10.85
N PRO A 49 3.43 5.54 11.41
CA PRO A 49 3.52 4.78 12.65
C PRO A 49 3.16 5.60 13.90
N TYR A 50 3.24 6.94 13.85
CA TYR A 50 2.85 7.79 14.97
C TYR A 50 1.33 7.84 15.10
N LEU A 51 0.64 7.89 13.96
CA LEU A 51 -0.83 7.87 13.91
C LEU A 51 -1.40 6.45 13.85
N LYS A 52 -0.54 5.44 13.70
CA LYS A 52 -0.91 4.04 13.41
C LYS A 52 -1.93 3.93 12.28
N SER A 53 -1.76 4.74 11.24
CA SER A 53 -2.76 4.93 10.18
C SER A 53 -2.10 4.99 8.83
N TRP A 54 -2.78 4.48 7.82
CA TRP A 54 -2.37 4.67 6.44
C TRP A 54 -2.90 5.98 5.86
N ASN A 55 -2.15 6.53 4.92
CA ASN A 55 -2.47 7.79 4.24
C ASN A 55 -2.25 7.65 2.73
N PHE A 56 -3.18 8.17 1.92
CA PHE A 56 -2.95 8.33 0.50
C PHE A 56 -1.83 9.33 0.21
N ARG A 57 -1.07 9.08 -0.85
CA ARG A 57 -0.11 10.05 -1.39
C ARG A 57 -0.74 10.85 -2.52
N LYS A 58 -0.12 11.99 -2.85
CA LYS A 58 -0.61 12.98 -3.82
C LYS A 58 -1.08 12.37 -5.15
N ASN A 59 -0.41 11.32 -5.63
CA ASN A 59 -0.71 10.70 -6.91
C ASN A 59 -1.40 9.33 -6.77
N ALA A 60 -2.11 9.08 -5.66
CA ALA A 60 -2.80 7.82 -5.41
C ALA A 60 -3.83 7.47 -6.50
N CYS A 61 -4.40 8.46 -7.20
CA CYS A 61 -5.34 8.24 -8.29
C CYS A 61 -4.68 8.01 -9.66
N ARG A 62 -3.34 8.06 -9.76
CA ARG A 62 -2.64 7.82 -11.02
C ARG A 62 -2.58 6.32 -11.30
N VAL A 63 -3.41 5.88 -12.24
CA VAL A 63 -3.49 4.49 -12.69
C VAL A 63 -2.82 4.36 -14.05
N ASN A 64 -1.79 3.52 -14.15
CA ASN A 64 -1.05 3.27 -15.39
C ASN A 64 -1.26 1.82 -15.86
N TYR A 65 -1.44 1.62 -17.16
CA TYR A 65 -1.56 0.30 -17.78
C TYR A 65 -0.23 -0.45 -17.80
N ASN A 66 -0.22 -1.71 -17.37
CA ASN A 66 0.97 -2.56 -17.32
C ASN A 66 0.94 -3.62 -18.44
N ALA A 67 1.25 -3.20 -19.68
CA ALA A 67 1.20 -4.09 -20.85
C ALA A 67 2.14 -5.29 -20.76
N LYS A 68 3.26 -5.14 -20.04
CA LYS A 68 4.35 -6.11 -19.98
C LYS A 68 4.31 -6.97 -18.72
N ASN A 69 3.26 -6.82 -17.90
CA ASN A 69 3.12 -7.50 -16.62
C ASN A 69 4.33 -7.33 -15.68
N GLU A 70 4.94 -6.14 -15.72
CA GLU A 70 6.10 -5.77 -14.92
C GLU A 70 5.76 -5.80 -13.41
N ILE A 71 6.79 -6.00 -12.60
CA ILE A 71 6.72 -5.91 -11.14
C ILE A 71 7.56 -4.71 -10.68
N PRO A 72 7.27 -4.12 -9.51
CA PRO A 72 8.05 -2.98 -9.03
C PRO A 72 9.51 -3.37 -8.77
N PRO A 73 10.45 -2.44 -8.97
CA PRO A 73 11.86 -2.65 -8.65
C PRO A 73 12.05 -2.80 -7.14
N GLY A 74 12.97 -3.65 -6.71
CA GLY A 74 13.34 -3.83 -5.31
C GLY A 74 13.71 -5.27 -4.97
N LYS A 75 14.19 -5.49 -3.74
CA LYS A 75 14.49 -6.83 -3.25
C LYS A 75 13.19 -7.58 -2.96
N SER A 76 13.09 -8.84 -3.37
CA SER A 76 11.90 -9.67 -3.11
C SER A 76 11.61 -9.85 -1.62
N SER A 77 12.60 -9.72 -0.74
CA SER A 77 12.45 -9.82 0.71
C SER A 77 11.62 -8.69 1.34
N VAL A 78 11.39 -7.59 0.61
CA VAL A 78 10.64 -6.42 1.11
C VAL A 78 9.44 -6.09 0.22
N LEU A 79 9.15 -6.91 -0.79
CA LEU A 79 8.09 -6.66 -1.76
C LEU A 79 7.09 -7.82 -1.75
N THR A 80 5.87 -7.52 -1.33
CA THR A 80 4.76 -8.47 -1.31
C THR A 80 3.63 -7.94 -2.17
N GLU A 81 3.19 -8.71 -3.17
CA GLU A 81 1.99 -8.36 -3.94
C GLU A 81 0.74 -8.55 -3.08
N LEU A 82 -0.12 -7.54 -3.04
CA LEU A 82 -1.37 -7.56 -2.31
C LEU A 82 -2.47 -8.18 -3.18
N ALA A 83 -2.82 -9.43 -2.88
CA ALA A 83 -3.78 -10.22 -3.65
C ALA A 83 -5.22 -9.72 -3.48
N ASP A 84 -5.58 -9.38 -2.25
CA ASP A 84 -6.88 -8.84 -1.85
C ASP A 84 -6.72 -8.03 -0.53
N SER A 85 -7.81 -7.45 -0.04
CA SER A 85 -7.83 -6.67 1.20
C SER A 85 -7.54 -7.50 2.45
N GLY A 86 -7.94 -8.77 2.47
CA GLY A 86 -7.63 -9.70 3.56
C GLY A 86 -6.14 -10.02 3.63
N HIS A 87 -5.52 -10.26 2.47
CA HIS A 87 -4.08 -10.43 2.36
C HIS A 87 -3.34 -9.16 2.79
N ALA A 88 -3.81 -7.98 2.37
CA ALA A 88 -3.24 -6.71 2.83
C ALA A 88 -3.29 -6.58 4.35
N TRP A 89 -4.43 -6.92 4.97
CA TRP A 89 -4.58 -6.92 6.42
C TRP A 89 -3.58 -7.84 7.13
N MET A 90 -3.42 -9.08 6.64
CA MET A 90 -2.47 -10.05 7.21
C MET A 90 -1.03 -9.53 7.24
N GLN A 91 -0.60 -8.77 6.22
CA GLN A 91 0.74 -8.19 6.18
C GLN A 91 1.03 -7.20 7.31
N MET A 92 -0.01 -6.67 7.97
CA MET A 92 0.14 -5.77 9.11
C MET A 92 0.08 -6.47 10.47
N LEU A 93 -0.35 -7.74 10.53
CA LEU A 93 -0.44 -8.51 11.77
C LEU A 93 0.92 -9.10 12.20
N ASP A 94 1.79 -9.41 11.23
CA ASP A 94 3.06 -10.11 11.46
C ASP A 94 4.24 -9.21 11.89
N GLY A 95 3.99 -8.01 12.42
CA GLY A 95 5.04 -7.08 12.83
C GLY A 95 4.83 -6.45 14.20
N ASP A 96 5.90 -6.32 14.99
CA ASP A 96 5.93 -5.56 16.24
C ASP A 96 5.62 -4.06 16.00
N TRP A 97 4.35 -3.69 16.12
CA TRP A 97 3.81 -2.36 15.85
C TRP A 97 3.97 -1.35 16.99
#